data_AF-A0A913YWA6-F1
#
_entry.id   AF-A0A913YWA6-F1
#
_cell.length_a   1.000
_cell.length_b   1.000
_cell.length_c   1.000
_cell.angle_alpha   90.00
_cell.angle_beta   90.00
_cell.angle_gamma   90.00
#
_symmetry.space_group_name_H-M   'P 1'
#
loop_
_entity.id
_entity.type
_entity.pdbx_description
1 polymer ?
#
loop_
_entity_poly.entity_id
_entity_poly.type
_entity_poly.pdbx_seq_one_letter_code
_entity_poly.pdbx_strand_id
1 'polypeptide(L)'
;MMEASSQDPSSASSASSEWVTIATENELREKGRKTALVSGRKITVFCRDGGFYALDFHCYHAGGPLDVGNIEDINGVSCVVCPWHKYKISLATGEGFYQAVDPQNPRQAPCWRSKGVKQRTHSVEVRDGTVYVKLSTSSAKHESDFYYSKEYQQLMGLNEEVS
;
A
#
# COMPACT_ATOMS: atom_id res chain seq x y z
N MET A 1 50.58 9.21 -18.25
CA MET A 1 49.48 10.20 -18.25
C MET A 1 48.70 9.92 -19.52
N MET A 2 47.57 9.23 -19.55
CA MET A 2 46.34 9.45 -18.78
C MET A 2 45.68 8.08 -18.51
N GLU A 3 45.38 7.76 -17.25
CA GLU A 3 44.54 6.61 -16.90
C GLU A 3 43.08 7.10 -16.83
N ALA A 4 42.22 6.51 -17.66
CA ALA A 4 40.78 6.75 -17.62
C ALA A 4 40.17 5.92 -16.49
N SER A 5 39.70 6.63 -15.45
CA SER A 5 39.05 6.04 -14.29
C SER A 5 37.63 5.60 -14.68
N SER A 6 37.41 4.29 -14.70
CA SER A 6 36.11 3.63 -14.79
C SER A 6 35.28 3.97 -13.55
N GLN A 7 34.15 4.63 -13.76
CA GLN A 7 33.13 4.78 -12.72
C GLN A 7 32.12 3.65 -12.89
N ASP A 8 32.19 2.67 -11.99
CA ASP A 8 31.14 1.69 -11.77
C ASP A 8 29.95 2.37 -11.07
N PRO A 9 28.72 2.31 -11.61
CA PRO A 9 27.54 2.71 -10.85
C PRO A 9 27.01 1.49 -10.08
N SER A 10 27.70 1.09 -9.02
CA SER A 10 27.08 0.30 -7.96
C SER A 10 26.49 1.28 -6.94
N SER A 11 25.19 1.57 -7.05
CA SER A 11 24.47 2.32 -6.04
C SER A 11 23.15 1.64 -5.72
N ALA A 12 23.06 1.21 -4.46
CA ALA A 12 21.86 0.69 -3.83
C ALA A 12 20.64 1.61 -4.06
N SER A 13 19.49 0.97 -4.29
CA SER A 13 18.17 1.61 -4.37
C SER A 13 17.90 2.45 -3.12
N SER A 14 18.09 3.76 -3.25
CA SER A 14 17.64 4.75 -2.28
C SER A 14 16.12 4.76 -2.31
N ALA A 15 15.48 4.54 -1.16
CA ALA A 15 14.06 4.74 -0.99
C ALA A 15 13.70 6.15 -1.51
N SER A 16 12.91 6.21 -2.59
CA SER A 16 12.64 7.46 -3.28
C SER A 16 11.80 8.37 -2.39
N SER A 17 12.37 9.53 -2.08
CA SER A 17 11.69 10.59 -1.30
C SER A 17 10.96 11.59 -2.20
N GLU A 18 10.81 11.27 -3.49
CA GLU A 18 10.22 12.15 -4.49
C GLU A 18 8.70 11.96 -4.57
N TRP A 19 8.02 13.05 -4.92
CA TRP A 19 6.59 13.06 -5.19
C TRP A 19 6.35 12.66 -6.64
N VAL A 20 5.54 11.62 -6.86
CA VAL A 20 5.20 11.11 -8.19
C VAL A 20 3.76 11.45 -8.53
N THR A 21 3.54 11.98 -9.73
CA THR A 21 2.21 12.29 -10.27
C THR A 21 1.42 11.00 -10.52
N ILE A 22 0.18 10.93 -10.03
CA ILE A 22 -0.69 9.75 -10.19
C ILE A 22 -1.80 10.01 -11.21
N ALA A 23 -2.54 11.10 -11.04
CA ALA A 23 -3.70 11.45 -11.83
C ALA A 23 -4.08 12.91 -11.58
N THR A 24 -4.99 13.44 -12.39
CA THR A 24 -5.75 14.62 -11.98
C THR A 24 -6.72 14.24 -10.88
N GLU A 25 -7.07 15.22 -10.04
CA GLU A 25 -8.03 15.05 -8.96
C GLU A 25 -9.39 14.58 -9.50
N ASN A 26 -9.87 15.19 -10.58
CA ASN A 26 -11.15 14.85 -11.21
C ASN A 26 -11.16 13.40 -11.73
N GLU A 27 -10.11 12.99 -12.45
CA GLU A 27 -9.99 11.61 -12.95
C GLU A 27 -10.07 10.60 -11.79
N LEU A 28 -9.36 10.89 -10.69
CA LEU A 28 -9.30 9.97 -9.56
C LEU A 28 -10.60 9.93 -8.77
N ARG A 29 -11.30 11.07 -8.64
CA ARG A 29 -12.63 11.15 -8.02
C ARG A 29 -13.68 10.39 -8.83
N GLU A 30 -13.68 10.53 -10.15
CA GLU A 30 -14.60 9.83 -11.05
C GLU A 30 -14.40 8.32 -11.00
N LYS A 31 -13.15 7.84 -11.01
CA LYS A 31 -12.84 6.40 -10.95
C LYS A 31 -12.94 5.81 -9.55
N GLY A 32 -12.86 6.64 -8.52
CA GLY A 32 -12.82 6.25 -7.11
C GLY A 32 -11.48 5.66 -6.65
N ARG A 33 -10.60 5.21 -7.56
CA ARG A 33 -9.26 4.69 -7.24
C ARG A 33 -8.35 4.61 -8.47
N LYS A 34 -7.03 4.53 -8.25
CA LYS A 34 -6.03 4.27 -9.29
C LYS A 34 -4.80 3.56 -8.72
N THR A 35 -4.26 2.62 -9.50
CA THR A 35 -3.05 1.87 -9.16
C THR A 35 -1.87 2.40 -9.97
N ALA A 36 -0.69 2.51 -9.36
CA ALA A 36 0.53 2.99 -10.02
C ALA A 36 1.77 2.22 -9.52
N LEU A 37 2.82 2.19 -10.34
CA LEU A 37 4.13 1.69 -9.95
C LEU A 37 5.02 2.89 -9.61
N VAL A 38 5.48 2.97 -8.36
CA VAL A 38 6.34 4.05 -7.86
C VAL A 38 7.63 3.42 -7.36
N SER A 39 8.75 3.66 -8.05
CA SER A 39 10.07 3.12 -7.68
C SER A 39 10.06 1.61 -7.38
N GLY A 40 9.46 0.82 -8.27
CA GLY A 40 9.35 -0.65 -8.12
C GLY A 40 8.28 -1.12 -7.13
N ARG A 41 7.60 -0.20 -6.44
CA ARG A 41 6.52 -0.51 -5.48
C ARG A 41 5.16 -0.18 -6.08
N LYS A 42 4.32 -1.20 -6.26
CA LYS A 42 2.95 -1.04 -6.75
C LYS A 42 2.03 -0.55 -5.63
N ILE A 43 1.39 0.58 -5.83
CA ILE A 43 0.52 1.24 -4.85
C ILE A 43 -0.89 1.42 -5.41
N THR A 44 -1.89 1.54 -4.54
CA THR A 44 -3.25 1.94 -4.91
C THR A 44 -3.65 3.18 -4.13
N VAL A 45 -4.08 4.21 -4.86
CA VAL A 45 -4.68 5.42 -4.30
C VAL A 45 -6.19 5.29 -4.38
N PHE A 46 -6.85 5.37 -3.23
CA PHE A 46 -8.30 5.34 -3.08
C PHE A 46 -8.83 6.76 -2.85
N CYS A 47 -9.98 7.07 -3.43
CA CYS A 47 -10.76 8.27 -3.12
C CYS A 47 -11.96 7.88 -2.26
N ARG A 48 -12.07 8.48 -1.07
CA ARG A 48 -13.17 8.23 -0.14
C ARG A 48 -13.42 9.48 0.71
N ASP A 49 -14.69 9.82 0.91
CA ASP A 49 -15.14 10.93 1.77
C ASP A 49 -14.42 12.27 1.49
N GLY A 50 -14.19 12.56 0.21
CA GLY A 50 -13.50 13.77 -0.23
C GLY A 50 -11.97 13.69 -0.14
N GLY A 51 -11.41 12.71 0.58
CA GLY A 51 -9.97 12.50 0.75
C GLY A 51 -9.36 11.47 -0.21
N PHE A 52 -8.03 11.38 -0.16
CA PHE A 52 -7.24 10.40 -0.90
C PHE A 52 -6.31 9.63 0.03
N TYR A 53 -6.20 8.32 -0.20
CA TYR A 53 -5.45 7.40 0.66
C TYR A 53 -4.61 6.48 -0.20
N ALA A 54 -3.30 6.41 0.04
CA ALA A 54 -2.41 5.53 -0.71
C ALA A 54 -1.94 4.37 0.17
N LEU A 55 -2.13 3.15 -0.32
CA LEU A 55 -1.68 1.92 0.33
C LEU A 55 -0.85 1.11 -0.66
N ASP A 56 -0.04 0.21 -0.13
CA ASP A 56 0.47 -0.93 -0.90
C ASP A 56 -0.67 -1.65 -1.63
N PHE A 57 -0.45 -2.00 -2.90
CA PHE A 57 -1.39 -2.77 -3.72
C PHE A 57 -1.64 -4.19 -3.19
N HIS A 58 -0.58 -4.89 -2.75
CA HIS A 58 -0.67 -6.27 -2.30
C HIS A 58 -1.13 -6.34 -0.84
N CYS A 59 -2.26 -7.00 -0.59
CA CYS A 59 -2.78 -7.24 0.76
C CYS A 59 -1.76 -7.98 1.63
N TYR A 60 -1.48 -7.44 2.82
CA TYR A 60 -0.50 -7.99 3.77
C TYR A 60 -0.69 -9.47 4.13
N HIS A 61 -1.91 -9.99 4.00
CA HIS A 61 -2.23 -11.36 4.41
C HIS A 61 -1.65 -12.41 3.45
N ALA A 62 -1.90 -12.24 2.14
CA ALA A 62 -1.60 -13.26 1.14
C ALA A 62 -1.29 -12.67 -0.24
N GLY A 63 -1.11 -11.35 -0.38
CA GLY A 63 -0.75 -10.71 -1.66
C GLY A 63 -1.95 -10.39 -2.55
N GLY A 64 -3.17 -10.40 -2.01
CA GLY A 64 -4.37 -10.12 -2.82
C GLY A 64 -4.43 -8.68 -3.35
N PRO A 65 -5.02 -8.45 -4.54
CA PRO A 65 -5.08 -7.14 -5.18
C PRO A 65 -6.09 -6.24 -4.47
N LEU A 66 -5.62 -5.24 -3.72
CA LEU A 66 -6.52 -4.36 -2.96
C LEU A 66 -7.29 -3.38 -3.86
N ASP A 67 -6.82 -3.12 -5.07
CA ASP A 67 -7.48 -2.21 -6.01
C ASP A 67 -8.82 -2.72 -6.55
N VAL A 68 -9.13 -4.00 -6.44
CA VAL A 68 -10.46 -4.55 -6.75
C VAL A 68 -11.30 -4.83 -5.50
N GLY A 69 -10.80 -4.47 -4.30
CA GLY A 69 -11.53 -4.64 -3.05
C GLY A 69 -12.64 -3.60 -2.85
N ASN A 70 -13.77 -3.99 -2.26
CA ASN A 70 -14.81 -3.03 -1.89
C ASN A 70 -14.33 -2.14 -0.73
N ILE A 71 -14.86 -0.92 -0.63
CA ILE A 71 -14.65 -0.06 0.54
C ILE A 71 -15.89 -0.16 1.42
N GLU A 72 -15.70 -0.51 2.70
CA GLU A 72 -16.75 -0.67 3.70
C GLU A 72 -16.39 0.11 4.96
N ASP A 73 -17.37 0.70 5.63
CA ASP A 73 -17.16 1.40 6.91
C ASP A 73 -17.28 0.39 8.06
N ILE A 74 -16.16 0.14 8.73
CA ILE A 74 -16.03 -0.83 9.82
C ILE A 74 -15.76 -0.08 11.10
N ASN A 75 -16.72 -0.10 12.03
CA ASN A 75 -16.61 0.62 13.32
C ASN A 75 -16.29 2.13 13.13
N GLY A 76 -16.91 2.76 12.11
CA GLY A 76 -16.67 4.16 11.76
C GLY A 76 -15.36 4.42 11.00
N VAL A 77 -14.64 3.37 10.58
CA VAL A 77 -13.38 3.48 9.83
C VAL A 77 -13.56 2.92 8.42
N SER A 78 -13.32 3.75 7.40
CA SER A 78 -13.35 3.28 6.01
C SER A 78 -12.21 2.31 5.73
N CYS A 79 -12.58 1.10 5.34
CA CYS A 79 -11.67 -0.01 5.13
C CYS A 79 -11.80 -0.56 3.71
N VAL A 80 -10.67 -0.84 3.06
CA VAL A 80 -10.68 -1.71 1.88
C VAL A 80 -10.80 -3.16 2.33
N VAL A 81 -11.71 -3.91 1.70
CA VAL A 81 -11.95 -5.33 1.95
C VAL A 81 -11.25 -6.13 0.87
N CYS A 82 -10.19 -6.84 1.27
CA CYS A 82 -9.41 -7.66 0.35
C CYS A 82 -10.31 -8.68 -0.36
N PRO A 83 -10.27 -8.78 -1.70
CA PRO A 83 -11.16 -9.65 -2.46
C PRO A 83 -10.96 -11.14 -2.16
N TRP A 84 -9.72 -11.55 -1.84
CA TRP A 84 -9.37 -12.96 -1.62
C TRP A 84 -9.90 -13.49 -0.29
N HIS A 85 -9.55 -12.85 0.83
CA HIS A 85 -9.81 -13.39 2.18
C HIS A 85 -10.62 -12.45 3.07
N LYS A 86 -11.18 -11.37 2.52
CA LYS A 86 -12.09 -10.41 3.19
C LYS A 86 -11.49 -9.71 4.41
N TYR A 87 -10.16 -9.64 4.49
CA TYR A 87 -9.44 -8.83 5.45
C TYR A 87 -9.80 -7.36 5.25
N LYS A 88 -10.11 -6.67 6.35
CA LYS A 88 -10.54 -5.26 6.38
C LYS A 88 -9.35 -4.42 6.79
N ILE A 89 -8.94 -3.50 5.93
CA ILE A 89 -7.72 -2.70 6.11
C ILE A 89 -8.11 -1.23 6.06
N SER A 90 -7.84 -0.50 7.14
CA SER A 90 -8.07 0.95 7.21
C SER A 90 -7.34 1.67 6.09
N LEU A 91 -8.07 2.51 5.35
CA LEU A 91 -7.46 3.34 4.31
C LEU A 91 -6.50 4.38 4.91
N ALA A 92 -6.84 4.94 6.07
CA ALA A 92 -6.07 6.00 6.70
C ALA A 92 -4.80 5.51 7.39
N THR A 93 -4.88 4.36 8.07
CA THR A 93 -3.82 3.89 8.99
C THR A 93 -3.18 2.57 8.56
N GLY A 94 -3.80 1.82 7.65
CA GLY A 94 -3.32 0.48 7.26
C GLY A 94 -3.53 -0.60 8.34
N GLU A 95 -4.31 -0.29 9.38
CA GLU A 95 -4.67 -1.26 10.41
C GLU A 95 -5.60 -2.36 9.88
N GLY A 96 -5.32 -3.60 10.27
CA GLY A 96 -6.16 -4.75 9.96
C GLY A 96 -7.22 -4.98 11.05
N PHE A 97 -8.49 -5.04 10.69
CA PHE A 97 -9.59 -5.28 11.63
C PHE A 97 -10.15 -6.71 11.57
N TYR A 98 -10.62 -7.19 12.71
CA TYR A 98 -11.35 -8.45 12.84
C TYR A 98 -12.44 -8.35 13.89
N GLN A 99 -13.45 -9.21 13.79
CA GLN A 99 -14.45 -9.40 14.83
C GLN A 99 -13.95 -10.47 15.81
N ALA A 100 -13.73 -10.07 17.06
CA ALA A 100 -13.40 -10.98 18.14
C ALA A 100 -14.69 -11.54 18.74
N VAL A 101 -14.71 -12.86 18.94
CA VAL A 101 -15.76 -13.59 19.66
C VAL A 101 -15.13 -14.15 20.93
N ASP A 102 -15.83 -14.04 22.05
CA ASP A 102 -15.41 -14.67 23.30
C ASP A 102 -15.85 -16.15 23.30
N PRO A 103 -14.92 -17.13 23.28
CA PRO A 103 -15.29 -18.54 23.32
C PRO A 103 -15.97 -18.95 24.63
N GLN A 104 -15.73 -18.23 25.73
CA GLN A 104 -16.35 -18.47 27.03
C GLN A 104 -17.74 -17.84 27.13
N ASN A 105 -18.06 -16.88 26.25
CA ASN A 105 -19.36 -16.23 26.17
C ASN A 105 -19.84 -16.07 24.71
N PRO A 106 -20.22 -17.16 24.03
CA PRO A 106 -20.52 -17.15 22.60
C PRO A 106 -21.80 -16.38 22.22
N ARG A 107 -22.61 -15.98 23.21
CA ARG A 107 -23.82 -15.15 22.98
C ARG A 107 -23.50 -13.66 22.94
N GLN A 108 -22.32 -13.25 23.41
CA GLN A 108 -21.89 -11.86 23.33
C GLN A 108 -21.71 -11.47 21.85
N ALA A 109 -22.23 -10.32 21.47
CA ALA A 109 -22.05 -9.79 20.13
C ALA A 109 -20.55 -9.64 19.82
N PRO A 110 -20.09 -10.03 18.61
CA PRO A 110 -18.69 -9.86 18.24
C PRO A 110 -18.29 -8.38 18.31
N CYS A 111 -17.08 -8.11 18.81
CA CYS A 111 -16.54 -6.75 18.88
C CYS A 111 -15.40 -6.56 17.88
N TRP A 112 -15.34 -5.38 17.26
CA TRP A 112 -14.23 -5.05 16.36
C TRP A 112 -12.95 -4.81 17.15
N ARG A 113 -11.85 -5.42 16.69
CA ARG A 113 -10.50 -5.29 17.26
C ARG A 113 -9.51 -5.01 16.13
N SER A 114 -8.48 -4.23 16.45
CA SER A 114 -7.34 -3.96 15.57
C SER A 114 -6.25 -5.00 15.77
N LYS A 115 -5.61 -5.40 14.66
CA LYS A 115 -4.36 -6.18 14.65
C LYS A 115 -3.12 -5.28 14.71
N GLY A 116 -3.30 -3.96 14.83
CA GLY A 116 -2.27 -2.94 14.58
C GLY A 116 -2.07 -2.68 13.08
N VAL A 117 -1.10 -1.82 12.76
CA VAL A 117 -0.76 -1.46 11.38
C VAL A 117 -0.12 -2.66 10.67
N LYS A 118 -0.78 -3.14 9.61
CA LYS A 118 -0.36 -4.32 8.83
C LYS A 118 -0.03 -3.97 7.38
N GLN A 119 -0.72 -2.98 6.84
CA GLN A 119 -0.56 -2.49 5.48
C GLN A 119 0.18 -1.15 5.50
N ARG A 120 1.25 -1.00 4.72
CA ARG A 120 1.93 0.29 4.61
C ARG A 120 1.03 1.30 3.89
N THR A 121 0.94 2.49 4.48
CA THR A 121 0.34 3.67 3.86
C THR A 121 1.43 4.61 3.32
N HIS A 122 1.04 5.46 2.39
CA HIS A 122 1.92 6.43 1.74
C HIS A 122 1.30 7.83 1.79
N SER A 123 2.15 8.85 1.66
CA SER A 123 1.69 10.24 1.66
C SER A 123 1.01 10.56 0.35
N VAL A 124 -0.16 11.19 0.42
CA VAL A 124 -0.87 11.75 -0.73
C VAL A 124 -0.98 13.26 -0.55
N GLU A 125 -0.74 14.00 -1.62
CA GLU A 125 -0.92 15.45 -1.63
C GLU A 125 -1.57 15.88 -2.95
N VAL A 126 -2.45 16.87 -2.88
CA VAL A 126 -3.04 17.48 -4.07
C VAL A 126 -2.44 18.85 -4.27
N ARG A 127 -1.87 19.11 -5.44
CA ARG A 127 -1.31 20.41 -5.84
C ARG A 127 -1.88 20.78 -7.19
N ASP A 128 -2.50 21.95 -7.29
CA ASP A 128 -3.06 22.49 -8.54
C ASP A 128 -3.93 21.47 -9.30
N GLY A 129 -4.83 20.77 -8.58
CA GLY A 129 -5.74 19.77 -9.14
C GLY A 129 -5.07 18.46 -9.58
N THR A 130 -3.81 18.23 -9.19
CA THR A 130 -3.05 17.01 -9.48
C THR A 130 -2.73 16.25 -8.20
N VAL A 131 -2.96 14.94 -8.21
CA VAL A 131 -2.72 14.04 -7.08
C VAL A 131 -1.31 13.46 -7.18
N TYR A 132 -0.52 13.68 -6.13
CA TYR A 132 0.84 13.17 -5.98
C TYR A 132 0.92 12.15 -4.85
N VAL A 133 1.78 11.16 -5.01
CA VAL A 133 2.13 10.22 -3.93
C VAL A 133 3.62 10.25 -3.67
N LYS A 134 3.99 10.19 -2.40
CA LYS A 134 5.36 9.94 -1.93
C LYS A 134 5.38 8.68 -1.08
N LEU A 135 6.29 7.77 -1.40
CA LEU A 135 6.44 6.53 -0.65
C LEU A 135 6.84 6.83 0.81
N SER A 136 6.28 6.05 1.73
CA SER A 136 6.66 6.11 3.14
C SER A 136 7.97 5.37 3.35
N THR A 137 9.02 6.11 3.69
CA THR A 137 10.38 5.60 3.94
C THR A 137 10.62 5.24 5.41
N SER A 138 9.57 5.23 6.23
CA SER A 138 9.67 4.84 7.65
C SER A 138 10.34 3.48 7.81
N SER A 139 11.27 3.38 8.76
CA SER A 139 11.98 2.16 9.13
C SER A 139 11.09 1.13 9.84
N ALA A 140 9.89 1.52 10.28
CA ALA A 140 8.91 0.59 10.80
C ALA A 140 8.54 -0.42 9.71
N LYS A 141 8.69 -1.72 10.01
CA LYS A 141 8.31 -2.81 9.10
C LYS A 141 6.82 -3.11 9.23
N HIS A 142 6.19 -3.36 8.10
CA HIS A 142 4.80 -3.80 8.00
C HIS A 142 4.76 -5.11 7.20
N GLU A 143 3.81 -5.99 7.48
CA GLU A 143 3.71 -7.29 6.79
C GLU A 143 3.54 -7.14 5.27
N SER A 144 2.90 -6.07 4.80
CA SER A 144 2.81 -5.79 3.36
C SER A 144 4.16 -5.54 2.68
N ASP A 145 5.22 -5.17 3.43
CA ASP A 145 6.57 -4.97 2.89
C ASP A 145 7.16 -6.24 2.28
N PHE A 146 6.74 -7.41 2.75
CA PHE A 146 7.18 -8.69 2.23
C PHE A 146 6.98 -8.77 0.71
N TYR A 147 5.83 -8.31 0.19
CA TYR A 147 5.49 -8.36 -1.24
C TYR A 147 6.31 -7.39 -2.12
N TYR A 148 7.18 -6.58 -1.51
CA TYR A 148 8.09 -5.68 -2.20
C TYR A 148 9.54 -5.90 -1.78
N SER A 149 9.80 -6.98 -1.04
CA SER A 149 11.15 -7.39 -0.64
C SER A 149 11.87 -8.08 -1.79
N LYS A 150 13.21 -8.04 -1.76
CA LYS A 150 14.05 -8.80 -2.70
C LYS A 150 13.78 -10.30 -2.63
N GLU A 151 13.50 -10.82 -1.43
CA GLU A 151 13.15 -12.22 -1.21
C GLU A 151 11.91 -12.62 -2.01
N TYR A 152 10.85 -11.82 -1.94
CA TYR A 152 9.63 -12.08 -2.71
C TYR A 152 9.85 -11.91 -4.21
N GLN A 153 10.60 -10.89 -4.64
CA GLN A 153 10.95 -10.71 -6.06
C GLN A 153 11.70 -11.93 -6.60
N GLN A 154 12.70 -12.41 -5.87
CA GLN A 154 13.47 -13.60 -6.24
C GLN A 154 12.59 -14.85 -6.28
N LEU A 155 11.71 -15.03 -5.28
CA LEU A 155 10.76 -16.15 -5.23
C LEU A 155 9.83 -16.18 -6.45
N MET A 156 9.39 -15.00 -6.90
CA MET A 156 8.50 -14.85 -8.04
C MET A 156 9.24 -14.83 -9.40
N GLY A 157 10.56 -14.98 -9.41
CA GLY A 157 11.36 -14.89 -10.63
C GLY A 157 11.34 -13.49 -11.27
N LEU A 158 11.00 -12.45 -10.50
CA LEU A 158 10.96 -11.04 -10.94
C LEU A 158 12.36 -10.40 -10.91
N ASN A 159 13.39 -11.18 -11.26
CA ASN A 159 14.71 -10.61 -11.45
C ASN A 159 14.68 -9.73 -12.70
N GLU A 160 15.23 -8.52 -12.59
CA GLU A 160 15.60 -7.73 -13.76
C GLU A 160 16.58 -8.57 -14.58
N GLU A 161 16.10 -9.20 -15.65
CA GLU A 161 16.97 -9.64 -16.75
C GLU A 161 17.55 -8.37 -17.37
N VAL A 162 18.68 -7.93 -16.84
CA VAL A 162 19.63 -7.10 -17.56
C VAL A 162 20.90 -7.94 -17.72
N SER A 163 20.96 -8.62 -18.86
CA SER A 163 22.20 -8.97 -19.55
C SER A 163 21.93 -8.92 -21.05
#